data_AF-A0A3B8PPY3-F1
#
_entry.id   AF-A0A3B8PPY3-F1
#
_cell.length_a   1.000
_cell.length_b   1.000
_cell.length_c   1.000
_cell.angle_alpha   90.00
_cell.angle_beta   90.00
_cell.angle_gamma   90.00
#
_symmetry.space_group_name_H-M   'P 1'
#
loop_
_entity.id
_entity.type
_entity.pdbx_description
1 polymer ?
#
loop_
_entity_poly.entity_id
_entity_poly.type
_entity_poly.pdbx_seq_one_letter_code
_entity_poly.pdbx_strand_id
1 'polypeptide(L)'
;MLLLEQLNRRQAIQVGIGGALGLSLGDLLRAEADAQDAPQAKSVIHLYLTGGFSVQESWDPKPEAPTDYRGSFDVVRTNRGDHFSENFPRMAGVADKMTVIRSMHCKIPDHGQAAYHLFTGYLPTTVMDFPQMGAVVSRQFGSRKNMPPYVAIPDKVSGTGGTGHLSSKYGAFELNADPGGRGEFKVKDFSLPEGVSQRQFDRRRRARAILESRLKRQGVDETQLGTMNEFYQRAYTLLNSPAAKS
;
A
#
# COMPACT_ATOMS: atom_id res chain seq x y z
N MET A 1 50.68 28.21 40.49
CA MET A 1 49.32 28.73 40.75
C MET A 1 48.63 28.90 39.40
N LEU A 2 47.99 27.84 38.91
CA LEU A 2 47.32 27.82 37.61
C LEU A 2 45.90 28.37 37.79
N LEU A 3 45.59 29.46 37.09
CA LEU A 3 44.27 30.09 37.03
C LEU A 3 43.31 29.16 36.29
N LEU A 4 42.29 28.67 36.99
CA LEU A 4 41.12 28.05 36.38
C LEU A 4 40.24 29.17 35.78
N GLU A 5 40.29 29.35 34.45
CA GLU A 5 39.32 30.19 33.76
C GLU A 5 37.91 29.61 33.94
N GLN A 6 37.00 30.39 34.53
CA GLN A 6 35.60 30.01 34.68
C GLN A 6 34.90 30.13 33.33
N LEU A 7 34.48 29.01 32.75
CA LEU A 7 33.65 28.97 31.54
C LEU A 7 32.34 29.73 31.76
N ASN A 8 32.05 30.71 30.89
CA ASN A 8 30.76 31.37 30.92
C ASN A 8 29.65 30.39 30.48
N ARG A 9 28.45 30.49 31.07
CA ARG A 9 27.25 29.70 30.74
C ARG A 9 27.01 29.53 29.23
N ARG A 10 27.28 30.57 28.42
CA ARG A 10 27.16 30.49 26.95
C ARG A 10 28.18 29.52 26.33
N GLN A 11 29.44 29.58 26.77
CA GLN A 11 30.50 28.69 26.30
C GLN A 11 30.24 27.25 26.76
N ALA A 12 29.76 27.06 28.00
CA ALA A 12 29.34 25.75 28.50
C ALA A 12 28.20 25.15 27.67
N ILE A 13 27.18 25.95 27.30
CA ILE A 13 26.08 25.50 26.43
C ILE A 13 26.57 25.20 25.00
N GLN A 14 27.45 26.03 24.43
CA GLN A 14 27.98 25.82 23.09
C GLN A 14 28.83 24.53 23.00
N VAL A 15 29.67 24.29 24.00
CA VAL A 15 30.46 23.05 24.11
C VAL A 15 29.55 21.85 24.38
N GLY A 16 28.52 21.99 25.22
CA GLY A 16 27.53 20.94 25.48
C GLY A 16 26.71 20.55 24.24
N ILE A 17 26.25 21.53 23.46
CA ILE A 17 25.53 21.30 22.19
C ILE A 17 26.48 20.70 21.14
N GLY A 18 27.68 21.25 21.00
CA GLY A 18 28.69 20.72 20.08
C GLY A 18 29.12 19.29 20.40
N GLY A 19 29.24 18.95 21.69
CA GLY A 19 29.51 17.59 22.15
C GLY A 19 28.34 16.64 21.95
N ALA A 20 27.11 17.06 22.28
CA ALA A 20 25.91 16.22 22.12
C ALA A 20 25.56 15.96 20.65
N LEU A 21 25.75 16.95 19.77
CA LEU A 21 25.55 16.79 18.32
C LEU A 21 26.73 16.04 17.66
N GLY A 22 27.97 16.29 18.10
CA GLY A 22 29.15 15.61 17.58
C GLY A 22 29.19 14.12 17.92
N LEU A 23 28.74 13.74 19.12
CA LEU A 23 28.65 12.33 19.54
C LEU A 23 27.47 11.61 18.88
N SER A 24 26.35 12.29 18.63
CA SER A 24 25.17 11.68 18.01
C SER A 24 25.23 11.63 16.47
N LEU A 25 26.03 12.47 15.82
CA LEU A 25 26.22 12.43 14.37
C LEU A 25 26.90 11.14 13.91
N GLY A 26 27.87 10.62 14.68
CA GLY A 26 28.51 9.33 14.38
C GLY A 26 27.52 8.17 14.43
N ASP A 27 26.64 8.15 15.44
CA ASP A 27 25.58 7.15 15.57
C ASP A 27 24.52 7.30 14.48
N LEU A 28 24.19 8.54 14.09
CA LEU A 28 23.28 8.82 12.98
C LEU A 28 23.85 8.33 11.63
N LEU A 29 25.11 8.65 11.34
CA LEU A 29 25.78 8.20 10.12
C LEU A 29 25.97 6.68 10.09
N ARG A 30 26.21 6.05 11.26
CA ARG A 30 26.26 4.60 11.38
C ARG A 30 24.89 3.97 11.18
N ALA A 31 23.82 4.52 11.75
CA ALA A 31 22.46 4.06 11.51
C ALA A 31 22.04 4.24 10.04
N GLU A 32 22.48 5.30 9.37
CA GLU A 32 22.26 5.52 7.93
C GLU A 32 23.05 4.54 7.07
N ALA A 33 24.29 4.22 7.45
CA ALA A 33 25.10 3.19 6.78
C ALA A 33 24.50 1.78 6.97
N ASP A 34 24.08 1.43 8.19
CA ASP A 34 23.42 0.15 8.50
C ASP A 34 22.06 0.03 7.78
N ALA A 35 21.40 1.16 7.47
CA ALA A 35 20.19 1.18 6.66
C ALA A 35 20.44 0.85 5.17
N GLN A 36 21.67 0.95 4.66
CA GLN A 36 21.99 0.55 3.27
C GLN A 36 21.86 -0.97 3.06
N ASP A 37 22.12 -1.76 4.09
CA ASP A 37 21.97 -3.22 4.07
C ASP A 37 20.56 -3.68 4.52
N ALA A 38 19.60 -2.75 4.62
CA ALA A 38 18.25 -3.08 5.01
C ALA A 38 17.59 -4.05 4.00
N PRO A 39 16.93 -5.12 4.48
CA PRO A 39 16.28 -6.09 3.62
C PRO A 39 15.20 -5.43 2.76
N GLN A 40 15.23 -5.67 1.45
CA GLN A 40 14.24 -5.12 0.54
C GLN A 40 12.90 -5.88 0.63
N ALA A 41 11.80 -5.14 0.80
CA ALA A 41 10.47 -5.70 0.73
C ALA A 41 10.17 -6.21 -0.69
N LYS A 42 9.75 -7.49 -0.80
CA LYS A 42 9.44 -8.12 -2.09
C LYS A 42 8.06 -7.74 -2.61
N SER A 43 7.10 -7.62 -1.68
CA SER A 43 5.70 -7.27 -1.91
C SER A 43 5.16 -6.53 -0.69
N VAL A 44 4.14 -5.70 -0.90
CA VAL A 44 3.43 -4.98 0.16
C VAL A 44 1.97 -5.38 0.11
N ILE A 45 1.40 -5.75 1.26
CA ILE A 45 -0.03 -6.00 1.43
C ILE A 45 -0.58 -4.83 2.23
N HIS A 46 -1.50 -4.07 1.64
CA HIS A 46 -2.21 -3.01 2.32
C HIS A 46 -3.58 -3.52 2.75
N LEU A 47 -3.79 -3.69 4.06
CA LEU A 47 -5.07 -4.07 4.64
C LEU A 47 -5.82 -2.81 5.05
N TYR A 48 -6.89 -2.48 4.30
CA TYR A 48 -7.76 -1.36 4.61
C TYR A 48 -9.08 -1.85 5.20
N LEU A 49 -9.37 -1.45 6.43
CA LEU A 49 -10.58 -1.85 7.17
C LEU A 49 -11.63 -0.73 7.10
N THR A 50 -12.49 -0.78 6.09
CA THR A 50 -13.61 0.15 5.94
C THR A 50 -14.54 0.09 7.17
N GLY A 51 -15.00 1.25 7.64
CA GLY A 51 -15.80 1.39 8.87
C GLY A 51 -14.97 1.78 10.10
N GLY A 52 -13.65 1.65 10.00
CA GLY A 52 -12.72 2.04 11.04
C GLY A 52 -12.49 0.93 12.06
N PHE A 53 -11.24 0.84 12.50
CA PHE A 53 -10.83 -0.08 13.54
C PHE A 53 -10.53 0.75 14.79
N SER A 54 -11.23 0.45 15.89
CA SER A 54 -11.08 1.19 17.14
C SER A 54 -9.63 1.08 17.65
N VAL A 55 -8.94 2.23 17.74
CA VAL A 55 -7.52 2.28 18.10
C VAL A 55 -7.32 1.84 19.55
N GLN A 56 -8.20 2.31 20.44
CA GLN A 56 -8.20 1.95 21.87
C GLN A 56 -8.58 0.49 22.13
N GLU A 57 -9.26 -0.17 21.20
CA GLU A 57 -9.60 -1.60 21.33
C GLU A 57 -8.69 -2.51 20.51
N SER A 58 -7.59 -1.97 19.96
CA SER A 58 -6.63 -2.70 19.12
C SER A 58 -5.19 -2.64 19.64
N TRP A 59 -4.37 -1.73 19.12
CA TRP A 59 -2.92 -1.67 19.38
C TRP A 59 -2.50 -0.55 20.33
N ASP A 60 -3.44 0.28 20.78
CA ASP A 60 -3.17 1.38 21.70
C ASP A 60 -4.27 1.49 22.77
N PRO A 61 -4.50 0.41 23.55
CA PRO A 61 -5.43 0.47 24.67
C PRO A 61 -4.92 1.52 25.65
N LYS A 62 -5.83 2.34 26.17
CA LYS A 62 -5.52 3.40 27.13
C LYS A 62 -5.83 2.90 28.55
N PRO A 63 -5.05 1.98 29.15
CA PRO A 63 -5.41 1.31 30.40
C PRO A 63 -5.59 2.27 31.58
N GLU A 64 -4.88 3.40 31.55
CA GLU A 64 -4.94 4.44 32.58
C GLU A 64 -6.12 5.40 32.40
N ALA A 65 -6.79 5.38 31.24
CA ALA A 65 -7.96 6.22 31.00
C ALA A 65 -9.23 5.58 31.58
N PRO A 66 -10.25 6.39 31.95
CA PRO A 66 -11.53 5.87 32.40
C PRO A 66 -12.18 4.96 31.35
N THR A 67 -12.94 3.96 31.80
CA THR A 67 -13.62 2.97 30.93
C THR A 67 -14.45 3.61 29.83
N ASP A 68 -15.09 4.76 30.13
CA ASP A 68 -15.89 5.53 29.16
C ASP A 68 -15.09 6.03 27.95
N TYR A 69 -13.77 6.15 28.08
CA TYR A 69 -12.86 6.61 27.01
C TYR A 69 -12.04 5.46 26.40
N ARG A 70 -11.56 4.51 27.22
CA ARG A 70 -10.71 3.41 26.73
C ARG A 70 -11.48 2.24 26.12
N GLY A 71 -12.79 2.13 26.39
CA GLY A 71 -13.61 0.98 26.02
C GLY A 71 -13.66 -0.09 27.11
N SER A 72 -14.45 -1.14 26.88
CA SER A 72 -14.71 -2.20 27.86
C SER A 72 -13.65 -3.30 27.89
N PHE A 73 -12.77 -3.35 26.89
CA PHE A 73 -11.77 -4.40 26.77
C PHE A 73 -10.55 -4.12 27.66
N ASP A 74 -10.02 -5.18 28.27
CA ASP A 74 -8.78 -5.13 29.01
C ASP A 74 -7.55 -5.23 28.09
N VAL A 75 -6.36 -5.32 28.70
CA VAL A 75 -5.09 -5.32 28.01
C VAL A 75 -4.37 -6.66 28.10
N VAL A 76 -3.59 -6.97 27.07
CA VAL A 76 -2.60 -8.03 27.06
C VAL A 76 -1.21 -7.43 26.88
N ARG A 77 -0.25 -7.89 27.68
CA ARG A 77 1.15 -7.47 27.57
C ARG A 77 1.80 -8.14 26.37
N THR A 78 2.52 -7.38 25.56
CA THR A 78 3.25 -7.91 24.42
C THR A 78 4.62 -8.48 24.84
N ASN A 79 5.27 -9.23 23.94
CA ASN A 79 6.64 -9.68 24.14
C ASN A 79 7.70 -8.56 24.10
N ARG A 80 7.32 -7.33 23.72
CA ARG A 80 8.17 -6.11 23.80
C ARG A 80 7.95 -5.31 25.07
N GLY A 81 6.93 -5.66 25.85
CA GLY A 81 6.60 -5.01 27.12
C GLY A 81 5.57 -3.88 27.03
N ASP A 82 5.12 -3.48 25.83
CA ASP A 82 3.95 -2.60 25.66
C ASP A 82 2.62 -3.38 25.78
N HIS A 83 1.49 -2.70 25.60
CA HIS A 83 0.15 -3.27 25.79
C HIS A 83 -0.68 -3.18 24.51
N PHE A 84 -1.35 -4.27 24.18
CA PHE A 84 -2.41 -4.36 23.15
C PHE A 84 -3.74 -4.72 23.83
N SER A 85 -4.85 -4.60 23.10
CA SER A 85 -6.16 -5.07 23.58
C SER A 85 -6.18 -6.60 23.76
N GLU A 86 -6.91 -7.07 24.78
CA GLU A 86 -7.08 -8.49 25.10
C GLU A 86 -7.65 -9.33 23.94
N ASN A 87 -8.28 -8.68 22.95
CA ASN A 87 -8.76 -9.32 21.72
C ASN A 87 -7.61 -9.83 20.82
N PHE A 88 -6.37 -9.43 21.09
CA PHE A 88 -5.21 -9.70 20.23
C PHE A 88 -4.07 -10.47 20.91
N PRO A 89 -4.34 -11.58 21.64
CA PRO A 89 -3.31 -12.28 22.41
C PRO A 89 -2.24 -12.90 21.50
N ARG A 90 -2.66 -13.39 20.32
CA ARG A 90 -1.75 -13.95 19.32
C ARG A 90 -0.85 -12.90 18.66
N MET A 91 -1.37 -11.67 18.47
CA MET A 91 -0.55 -10.58 17.94
C MET A 91 0.43 -10.07 18.99
N ALA A 92 0.00 -9.96 20.25
CA ALA A 92 0.86 -9.57 21.36
C ALA A 92 2.09 -10.49 21.51
N GLY A 93 1.92 -11.79 21.23
CA GLY A 93 3.00 -12.78 21.22
C GLY A 93 4.02 -12.62 20.08
N VAL A 94 3.75 -11.79 19.07
CA VAL A 94 4.65 -11.53 17.92
C VAL A 94 4.94 -10.04 17.73
N ALA A 95 4.84 -9.24 18.79
CA ALA A 95 5.05 -7.79 18.70
C ALA A 95 6.46 -7.39 18.28
N ASP A 96 7.46 -8.20 18.61
CA ASP A 96 8.84 -8.11 18.11
C ASP A 96 8.95 -8.09 16.58
N LYS A 97 7.96 -8.64 15.86
CA LYS A 97 7.94 -8.73 14.39
C LYS A 97 7.11 -7.65 13.71
N MET A 98 6.56 -6.70 14.46
CA MET A 98 5.77 -5.60 13.91
C MET A 98 6.25 -4.25 14.42
N THR A 99 5.85 -3.21 13.70
CA THR A 99 6.02 -1.82 14.10
C THR A 99 4.65 -1.18 14.12
N VAL A 100 4.27 -0.67 15.30
CA VAL A 100 2.99 0.01 15.49
C VAL A 100 3.23 1.51 15.41
N ILE A 101 2.49 2.19 14.54
CA ILE A 101 2.52 3.65 14.40
C ILE A 101 1.28 4.23 15.10
N ARG A 102 1.46 4.78 16.31
CA ARG A 102 0.39 5.38 17.13
C ARG A 102 0.25 6.90 16.94
N SER A 103 1.10 7.51 16.13
CA SER A 103 1.15 8.96 15.90
C SER A 103 0.24 9.45 14.76
N MET A 104 -0.43 8.54 14.06
CA MET A 104 -1.33 8.89 12.97
C MET A 104 -2.57 9.61 13.51
N HIS A 105 -2.87 10.78 12.96
CA HIS A 105 -4.08 11.52 13.25
C HIS A 105 -4.64 12.09 11.94
N CYS A 106 -5.97 12.07 11.81
CA CYS A 106 -6.67 12.62 10.66
C CYS A 106 -7.51 13.82 11.10
N LYS A 107 -7.47 14.91 10.34
CA LYS A 107 -8.29 16.11 10.59
C LYS A 107 -9.48 16.23 9.63
N ILE A 108 -9.67 15.23 8.77
CA ILE A 108 -10.71 15.21 7.74
C ILE A 108 -11.94 14.51 8.33
N PRO A 109 -13.07 15.22 8.51
CA PRO A 109 -14.26 14.64 9.12
C PRO A 109 -15.06 13.75 8.15
N ASP A 110 -14.82 13.86 6.84
CA ASP A 110 -15.51 13.09 5.82
C ASP A 110 -14.77 11.78 5.50
N HIS A 111 -15.48 10.65 5.59
CA HIS A 111 -14.90 9.32 5.35
C HIS A 111 -14.37 9.15 3.92
N GLY A 112 -15.08 9.68 2.91
CA GLY A 112 -14.66 9.56 1.51
C GLY A 112 -13.37 10.34 1.24
N GLN A 113 -13.32 11.60 1.70
CA GLN A 113 -12.13 12.44 1.57
C GLN A 113 -10.96 11.90 2.39
N ALA A 114 -11.20 11.37 3.59
CA ALA A 114 -10.17 10.76 4.41
C ALA A 114 -9.59 9.49 3.76
N ALA A 115 -10.46 8.64 3.19
CA ALA A 115 -10.04 7.43 2.46
C ALA A 115 -9.24 7.78 1.20
N TYR A 116 -9.69 8.78 0.43
CA TYR A 116 -8.94 9.31 -0.70
C TYR A 116 -7.55 9.83 -0.27
N HIS A 117 -7.50 10.61 0.80
CA HIS A 117 -6.26 11.16 1.33
C HIS A 117 -5.32 10.07 1.84
N LEU A 118 -5.82 9.01 2.46
CA LEU A 118 -5.03 7.86 2.89
C LEU A 118 -4.36 7.15 1.70
N PHE A 119 -5.10 6.96 0.60
CA PHE A 119 -4.60 6.21 -0.56
C PHE A 119 -3.75 7.04 -1.52
N THR A 120 -3.94 8.36 -1.58
CA THR A 120 -3.27 9.25 -2.54
C THR A 120 -2.24 10.17 -1.89
N GLY A 121 -2.39 10.48 -0.60
CA GLY A 121 -1.63 11.52 0.11
C GLY A 121 -2.12 12.95 -0.17
N TYR A 122 -3.22 13.11 -0.91
CA TYR A 122 -3.77 14.42 -1.29
C TYR A 122 -5.23 14.56 -0.87
N LEU A 123 -5.65 15.79 -0.56
CA LEU A 123 -7.08 16.08 -0.41
C LEU A 123 -7.73 16.09 -1.80
N PRO A 124 -8.98 15.61 -1.94
CA PRO A 124 -9.71 15.71 -3.20
C PRO A 124 -9.81 17.16 -3.67
N THR A 125 -9.56 17.39 -4.96
CA THR A 125 -9.74 18.69 -5.60
C THR A 125 -10.63 18.56 -6.82
N THR A 126 -11.26 19.66 -7.24
CA THR A 126 -12.04 19.69 -8.48
C THR A 126 -11.18 19.83 -9.74
N VAL A 127 -9.88 20.14 -9.58
CA VAL A 127 -8.98 20.47 -10.69
C VAL A 127 -8.23 19.25 -11.19
N MET A 128 -7.83 18.36 -10.28
CA MET A 128 -7.01 17.20 -10.63
C MET A 128 -7.30 16.04 -9.68
N ASP A 129 -7.33 14.84 -10.26
CA ASP A 129 -7.35 13.59 -9.53
C ASP A 129 -5.92 13.01 -9.40
N PHE A 130 -5.58 12.56 -8.21
CA PHE A 130 -4.29 12.00 -7.86
C PHE A 130 -4.32 10.47 -7.91
N PRO A 131 -3.24 9.84 -8.41
CA PRO A 131 -3.13 8.39 -8.41
C PRO A 131 -3.04 7.83 -6.99
N GLN A 132 -3.67 6.69 -6.77
CA GLN A 132 -3.41 5.89 -5.57
C GLN A 132 -1.95 5.45 -5.51
N MET A 133 -1.44 5.24 -4.29
CA MET A 133 -0.11 4.69 -4.05
C MET A 133 0.16 3.42 -4.86
N GLY A 134 -0.82 2.54 -5.01
CA GLY A 134 -0.68 1.32 -5.82
C GLY A 134 -0.50 1.61 -7.31
N ALA A 135 -1.17 2.63 -7.86
CA ALA A 135 -1.00 3.06 -9.24
C ALA A 135 0.38 3.73 -9.47
N VAL A 136 0.87 4.49 -8.48
CA VAL A 136 2.23 5.05 -8.49
C VAL A 136 3.27 3.93 -8.49
N VAL A 137 3.13 2.93 -7.62
CA VAL A 137 3.99 1.74 -7.57
C VAL A 137 3.94 0.96 -8.90
N SER A 138 2.74 0.76 -9.45
CA SER A 138 2.52 0.13 -10.76
C SER A 138 3.25 0.87 -11.89
N ARG A 139 3.21 2.20 -11.88
CA ARG A 139 3.95 3.05 -12.83
C ARG A 139 5.45 2.96 -12.67
N GLN A 140 5.94 2.97 -11.44
CA GLN A 140 7.37 3.04 -11.16
C GLN A 140 8.07 1.70 -11.40
N PHE A 141 7.45 0.59 -11.00
CA PHE A 141 8.11 -0.72 -10.99
C PHE A 141 7.65 -1.66 -12.11
N GLY A 142 6.47 -1.43 -12.70
CA GLY A 142 5.93 -2.28 -13.75
C GLY A 142 5.70 -3.73 -13.31
N SER A 143 5.30 -4.58 -14.26
CA SER A 143 5.02 -6.00 -13.98
C SER A 143 6.29 -6.76 -13.60
N ARG A 144 6.16 -7.65 -12.61
CA ARG A 144 7.21 -8.61 -12.22
C ARG A 144 6.69 -10.02 -12.48
N LYS A 145 7.51 -10.87 -13.10
CA LYS A 145 7.16 -12.27 -13.41
C LYS A 145 5.80 -12.43 -14.12
N ASN A 146 5.47 -11.50 -15.01
CA ASN A 146 4.19 -11.44 -15.73
C ASN A 146 2.94 -11.29 -14.85
N MET A 147 3.08 -10.90 -13.57
CA MET A 147 1.95 -10.63 -12.68
C MET A 147 1.57 -9.14 -12.70
N PRO A 148 0.29 -8.80 -12.45
CA PRO A 148 -0.10 -7.41 -12.29
C PRO A 148 0.64 -6.79 -11.09
N PRO A 149 1.22 -5.58 -11.25
CA PRO A 149 2.01 -4.95 -10.19
C PRO A 149 1.18 -4.37 -9.05
N TYR A 150 -0.12 -4.16 -9.28
CA TYR A 150 -1.07 -3.70 -8.29
C TYR A 150 -2.35 -4.53 -8.42
N VAL A 151 -2.75 -5.20 -7.34
CA VAL A 151 -3.90 -6.10 -7.28
C VAL A 151 -4.80 -5.63 -6.14
N ALA A 152 -6.11 -5.55 -6.41
CA ALA A 152 -7.12 -5.26 -5.39
C ALA A 152 -7.96 -6.51 -5.13
N ILE A 153 -8.22 -6.78 -3.84
CA ILE A 153 -8.91 -7.97 -3.37
C ILE A 153 -10.03 -7.56 -2.38
N PRO A 154 -11.28 -7.98 -2.59
CA PRO A 154 -11.79 -8.60 -3.83
C PRO A 154 -11.82 -7.60 -4.99
N ASP A 155 -12.10 -6.34 -4.68
CA ASP A 155 -12.23 -5.21 -5.59
C ASP A 155 -11.58 -3.96 -4.97
N LYS A 156 -11.52 -2.87 -5.73
CA LYS A 156 -10.99 -1.61 -5.20
C LYS A 156 -11.96 -1.04 -4.15
N VAL A 157 -11.39 -0.41 -3.12
CA VAL A 157 -12.19 0.29 -2.11
C VAL A 157 -12.84 1.52 -2.73
N SER A 158 -14.16 1.62 -2.68
CA SER A 158 -14.89 2.78 -3.19
C SER A 158 -14.45 4.08 -2.49
N GLY A 159 -14.40 5.19 -3.24
CA GLY A 159 -14.03 6.51 -2.71
C GLY A 159 -12.53 6.72 -2.45
N THR A 160 -11.67 5.72 -2.70
CA THR A 160 -10.21 5.84 -2.48
C THR A 160 -9.44 6.41 -3.67
N GLY A 161 -10.14 6.93 -4.70
CA GLY A 161 -9.54 7.38 -5.95
C GLY A 161 -9.27 6.25 -6.93
N GLY A 162 -8.33 6.46 -7.85
CA GLY A 162 -7.98 5.46 -8.87
C GLY A 162 -6.61 5.72 -9.48
N THR A 163 -6.57 5.83 -10.81
CA THR A 163 -5.31 6.16 -11.52
C THR A 163 -5.03 7.66 -11.57
N GLY A 164 -6.02 8.51 -11.23
CA GLY A 164 -5.86 9.96 -11.30
C GLY A 164 -5.42 10.42 -12.69
N HIS A 165 -4.45 11.33 -12.72
CA HIS A 165 -3.81 11.78 -13.96
C HIS A 165 -2.88 10.74 -14.63
N LEU A 166 -2.69 9.55 -14.06
CA LEU A 166 -1.96 8.47 -14.72
C LEU A 166 -2.86 7.72 -15.70
N SER A 167 -2.25 7.11 -16.71
CA SER A 167 -2.97 6.22 -17.63
C SER A 167 -3.61 5.07 -16.86
N SER A 168 -4.83 4.70 -17.28
CA SER A 168 -5.60 3.60 -16.68
C SER A 168 -4.85 2.26 -16.69
N LYS A 169 -3.82 2.10 -17.53
CA LYS A 169 -2.93 0.93 -17.53
C LYS A 169 -2.22 0.68 -16.20
N TYR A 170 -2.12 1.67 -15.32
CA TYR A 170 -1.48 1.50 -14.01
C TYR A 170 -2.48 1.17 -12.90
N GLY A 171 -3.78 1.08 -13.22
CA GLY A 171 -4.83 0.76 -12.27
C GLY A 171 -4.68 -0.62 -11.64
N ALA A 172 -5.40 -0.82 -10.54
CA ALA A 172 -5.47 -2.10 -9.86
C ALA A 172 -6.07 -3.17 -10.78
N PHE A 173 -5.51 -4.38 -10.73
CA PHE A 173 -6.17 -5.56 -11.24
C PHE A 173 -7.13 -6.08 -10.16
N GLU A 174 -8.42 -5.90 -10.37
CA GLU A 174 -9.48 -6.28 -9.42
C GLU A 174 -9.82 -7.77 -9.62
N LEU A 175 -9.66 -8.59 -8.58
CA LEU A 175 -9.88 -10.05 -8.70
C LEU A 175 -11.36 -10.42 -8.84
N ASN A 176 -12.26 -9.57 -8.35
CA ASN A 176 -13.69 -9.84 -8.24
C ASN A 176 -13.98 -11.19 -7.55
N ALA A 177 -13.09 -11.58 -6.64
CA ALA A 177 -13.10 -12.85 -5.92
C ALA A 177 -12.53 -12.63 -4.52
N ASP A 178 -13.27 -13.07 -3.51
CA ASP A 178 -12.88 -12.94 -2.11
C ASP A 178 -12.28 -14.26 -1.59
N PRO A 179 -10.99 -14.30 -1.21
CA PRO A 179 -10.36 -15.47 -0.61
C PRO A 179 -10.90 -15.81 0.78
N GLY A 180 -11.59 -14.89 1.45
CA GLY A 180 -12.27 -15.13 2.73
C GLY A 180 -13.68 -15.73 2.62
N GLY A 181 -14.21 -15.87 1.40
CA GLY A 181 -15.53 -16.43 1.16
C GLY A 181 -15.65 -17.92 1.52
N ARG A 182 -16.88 -18.40 1.75
CA ARG A 182 -17.19 -19.80 2.12
C ARG A 182 -17.00 -20.83 0.98
N GLY A 183 -16.26 -20.49 -0.08
CA GLY A 183 -16.10 -21.31 -1.28
C GLY A 183 -14.65 -21.49 -1.70
N GLU A 184 -14.41 -22.35 -2.70
CA GLU A 184 -13.10 -22.52 -3.30
C GLU A 184 -12.66 -21.21 -3.98
N PHE A 185 -11.55 -20.62 -3.52
CA PHE A 185 -11.03 -19.39 -4.11
C PHE A 185 -10.52 -19.66 -5.52
N LYS A 186 -11.25 -19.17 -6.51
CA LYS A 186 -10.90 -19.24 -7.93
C LYS A 186 -10.98 -17.86 -8.56
N VAL A 187 -9.86 -17.37 -9.06
CA VAL A 187 -9.81 -16.12 -9.81
C VAL A 187 -10.34 -16.39 -11.22
N LYS A 188 -11.49 -15.81 -11.55
CA LYS A 188 -12.20 -16.04 -12.82
C LYS A 188 -11.35 -15.67 -14.05
N ASP A 189 -10.45 -14.71 -13.90
CA ASP A 189 -9.69 -14.12 -15.00
C ASP A 189 -8.50 -14.98 -15.51
N PHE A 190 -8.20 -16.12 -14.87
CA PHE A 190 -7.13 -17.03 -15.32
C PHE A 190 -7.63 -18.25 -16.12
N SER A 191 -8.94 -18.37 -16.32
CA SER A 191 -9.55 -19.45 -17.11
C SER A 191 -10.29 -18.91 -18.35
N LEU A 192 -10.29 -19.70 -19.43
CA LEU A 192 -11.21 -19.44 -20.53
C LEU A 192 -12.65 -19.66 -20.05
N PRO A 193 -13.62 -18.81 -20.45
CA PRO A 193 -15.02 -19.03 -20.13
C PRO A 193 -15.49 -20.40 -20.60
N GLU A 194 -16.39 -21.03 -19.83
CA GLU A 194 -16.97 -22.33 -20.19
C GLU A 194 -17.59 -22.29 -21.60
N GLY A 195 -17.28 -23.29 -22.42
CA GLY A 195 -17.75 -23.38 -23.81
C GLY A 195 -16.92 -22.64 -24.85
N VAL A 196 -15.83 -21.93 -24.47
CA VAL A 196 -14.90 -21.31 -25.43
C VAL A 196 -13.70 -22.21 -25.67
N SER A 197 -13.66 -22.84 -26.85
CA SER A 197 -12.47 -23.60 -27.30
C SER A 197 -11.29 -22.66 -27.61
N GLN A 198 -10.06 -23.17 -27.48
CA GLN A 198 -8.85 -22.44 -27.85
C GLN A 198 -8.91 -21.89 -29.29
N ARG A 199 -9.47 -22.67 -30.24
CA ARG A 199 -9.64 -22.23 -31.63
C ARG A 199 -10.59 -21.02 -31.75
N GLN A 200 -11.69 -21.00 -31.01
CA GLN A 200 -12.63 -19.87 -31.01
C GLN A 200 -11.99 -18.62 -30.39
N PHE A 201 -11.19 -18.81 -29.33
CA PHE A 201 -10.42 -17.74 -28.70
C PHE A 201 -9.40 -17.13 -29.68
N ASP A 202 -8.59 -17.96 -30.35
CA ASP A 202 -7.60 -17.50 -31.32
C ASP A 202 -8.24 -16.82 -32.54
N ARG A 203 -9.44 -17.27 -32.95
CA ARG A 203 -10.23 -16.62 -34.00
C ARG A 203 -10.67 -15.22 -33.58
N ARG A 204 -11.20 -15.05 -32.36
CA ARG A 204 -11.62 -13.74 -31.82
C ARG A 204 -10.43 -12.79 -31.68
N ARG A 205 -9.28 -13.28 -31.20
CA ARG A 205 -8.03 -12.52 -31.10
C ARG A 205 -7.57 -11.98 -32.47
N ARG A 206 -7.58 -12.83 -33.50
CA ARG A 206 -7.22 -12.42 -34.88
C ARG A 206 -8.20 -11.40 -35.48
N ALA A 207 -9.51 -11.64 -35.35
CA ALA A 207 -10.53 -10.73 -35.86
C ALA A 207 -10.40 -9.32 -35.22
N ARG A 208 -10.12 -9.29 -33.92
CA ARG A 208 -9.88 -8.05 -33.18
C ARG A 208 -8.62 -7.32 -33.65
N ALA A 209 -7.51 -8.02 -33.86
CA ALA A 209 -6.27 -7.41 -34.40
C ALA A 209 -6.51 -6.76 -35.78
N ILE A 210 -7.35 -7.37 -36.62
CA ILE A 210 -7.75 -6.81 -37.92
C ILE A 210 -8.58 -5.52 -37.71
N LEU A 211 -9.56 -5.53 -36.79
CA LEU A 211 -10.36 -4.34 -36.48
C LEU A 211 -9.50 -3.19 -35.94
N GLU A 212 -8.60 -3.47 -34.99
CA GLU A 212 -7.67 -2.48 -34.46
C GLU A 212 -6.79 -1.88 -35.56
N SER A 213 -6.28 -2.70 -36.48
CA SER A 213 -5.48 -2.22 -37.61
C SER A 213 -6.28 -1.29 -38.54
N ARG A 214 -7.59 -1.50 -38.67
CA ARG A 214 -8.47 -0.62 -39.46
C ARG A 214 -8.78 0.67 -38.72
N LEU A 215 -9.07 0.62 -37.42
CA LEU A 215 -9.37 1.80 -36.61
C LEU A 215 -8.17 2.76 -36.55
N LYS A 216 -6.94 2.23 -36.42
CA LYS A 216 -5.70 3.03 -36.50
C LYS A 216 -5.58 3.77 -37.83
N ARG A 217 -5.92 3.11 -38.95
CA ARG A 217 -5.89 3.73 -40.29
C ARG A 217 -6.96 4.81 -40.48
N GLN A 218 -8.02 4.79 -39.67
CA GLN A 218 -9.11 5.77 -39.73
C GLN A 218 -8.89 6.97 -38.79
N GLY A 219 -7.74 7.08 -38.14
CA GLY A 219 -7.42 8.23 -37.28
C GLY A 219 -8.17 8.25 -35.95
N VAL A 220 -8.69 7.10 -35.50
CA VAL A 220 -9.28 6.96 -34.16
C VAL A 220 -8.18 7.14 -33.12
N ASP A 221 -8.49 7.87 -32.04
CA ASP A 221 -7.55 8.24 -30.96
C ASP A 221 -6.63 7.07 -30.55
N GLU A 222 -5.35 7.22 -30.91
CA GLU A 222 -4.32 6.20 -30.68
C GLU A 222 -4.11 5.93 -29.20
N THR A 223 -4.41 6.90 -28.34
CA THR A 223 -4.23 6.81 -26.89
C THR A 223 -5.23 5.85 -26.25
N GLN A 224 -6.50 5.96 -26.63
CA GLN A 224 -7.55 5.06 -26.17
C GLN A 224 -7.37 3.64 -26.73
N LEU A 225 -7.08 3.52 -28.03
CA LEU A 225 -6.83 2.24 -28.67
C LEU A 225 -5.59 1.53 -28.12
N GLY A 226 -4.51 2.27 -27.85
CA GLY A 226 -3.28 1.76 -27.25
C GLY A 226 -3.52 1.22 -25.84
N THR A 227 -4.24 1.97 -25.02
CA THR A 227 -4.58 1.58 -23.65
C THR A 227 -5.45 0.32 -23.63
N MET A 228 -6.48 0.25 -24.48
CA MET A 228 -7.28 -0.96 -24.64
C MET A 228 -6.41 -2.15 -25.04
N ASN A 229 -5.60 -2.03 -26.10
CA ASN A 229 -4.75 -3.12 -26.58
C ASN A 229 -3.80 -3.64 -25.49
N GLU A 230 -3.20 -2.77 -24.69
CA GLU A 230 -2.35 -3.19 -23.56
C GLU A 230 -3.11 -4.01 -22.51
N PHE A 231 -4.35 -3.66 -22.18
CA PHE A 231 -5.18 -4.48 -21.27
C PHE A 231 -5.40 -5.90 -21.81
N TYR A 232 -5.68 -6.02 -23.11
CA TYR A 232 -5.87 -7.34 -23.73
C TYR A 232 -4.58 -8.14 -23.81
N GLN A 233 -3.44 -7.50 -24.11
CA GLN A 233 -2.14 -8.18 -24.11
C GLN A 233 -1.79 -8.71 -22.71
N ARG A 234 -2.06 -7.95 -21.65
CA ARG A 234 -1.87 -8.40 -20.26
C ARG A 234 -2.79 -9.57 -19.92
N ALA A 235 -4.09 -9.48 -20.23
CA ALA A 235 -5.02 -10.57 -20.02
C ALA A 235 -4.58 -11.86 -20.75
N TYR A 236 -4.11 -11.75 -21.99
CA TYR A 236 -3.56 -12.89 -22.74
C TYR A 236 -2.28 -13.45 -22.13
N THR A 237 -1.41 -12.60 -21.59
CA THR A 237 -0.19 -13.03 -20.91
C THR A 237 -0.52 -13.81 -19.65
N LEU A 238 -1.48 -13.33 -18.86
CA LEU A 238 -1.96 -13.98 -17.65
C LEU A 238 -2.61 -15.33 -17.94
N LEU A 239 -3.49 -15.41 -18.95
CA LEU A 239 -4.15 -16.65 -19.37
C LEU A 239 -3.17 -17.73 -19.88
N ASN A 240 -2.02 -17.33 -20.40
CA ASN A 240 -1.04 -18.25 -20.98
C ASN A 240 0.19 -18.50 -20.08
N SER A 241 0.31 -17.81 -18.95
CA SER A 241 1.43 -17.99 -18.01
C SER A 241 1.11 -19.11 -17.01
N PRO A 242 1.88 -20.22 -16.98
CA PRO A 242 1.71 -21.27 -15.97
C PRO A 242 1.90 -20.74 -14.55
N ALA A 243 2.81 -19.76 -14.36
CA ALA A 243 3.12 -19.16 -13.07
C ALA A 243 2.01 -18.22 -12.53
N ALA A 244 1.06 -17.80 -13.37
CA ALA A 244 -0.09 -17.01 -12.95
C ALA A 244 -1.28 -17.88 -12.52
N LYS A 245 -1.25 -19.20 -12.84
CA LYS A 245 -2.33 -20.17 -12.57
C LYS A 245 -2.07 -21.05 -11.34
N SER A 246 -0.85 -21.05 -10.81
CA SER A 246 -0.40 -21.80 -9.62
C SER A 246 -0.51 -20.96 -8.36
#